data_AF-A0A7C3S035-F1
#
_entry.id   AF-A0A7C3S035-F1
#
_cell.length_a   1.000
_cell.length_b   1.000
_cell.length_c   1.000
_cell.angle_alpha   90.00
_cell.angle_beta   90.00
_cell.angle_gamma   90.00
#
_symmetry.space_group_name_H-M   'P 1'
#
loop_
_entity.id
_entity.type
_entity.pdbx_description
1 polymer ?
#
loop_
_entity_poly.entity_id
_entity_poly.type
_entity_poly.pdbx_seq_one_letter_code
_entity_poly.pdbx_strand_id
1 'polypeptide(L)' 'VDKWTFSTNAVAINGIYGIPVIGFGPGEETLAHAPNEKIPMEDLVMASAFYALYAWQF' A
#
# COMPACT_ATOMS: atom_id res chain seq x y z
N VAL A 1 1.68 4.03 -13.35
CA VAL A 1 0.73 3.60 -12.29
C VAL A 1 0.39 2.16 -12.59
N ASP A 2 0.82 1.24 -11.73
CA ASP A 2 0.61 -0.20 -11.88
C ASP A 2 -0.45 -0.69 -10.89
N LYS A 3 -0.83 -1.97 -10.95
CA LYS A 3 -1.78 -2.62 -10.04
C LYS A 3 -1.10 -3.78 -9.32
N TRP A 4 -1.47 -4.01 -8.06
CA TRP A 4 -1.12 -5.28 -7.43
C TRP A 4 -1.77 -6.46 -8.15
N THR A 5 -1.01 -7.52 -8.33
CA THR A 5 -1.43 -8.77 -8.98
C THR A 5 -2.18 -9.69 -8.03
N PHE A 6 -2.04 -9.49 -6.72
CA PHE A 6 -2.79 -10.22 -5.68
C PHE A 6 -3.94 -9.39 -5.08
N SER A 7 -4.85 -10.10 -4.40
CA SER A 7 -6.01 -9.49 -3.75
C SER A 7 -5.65 -8.90 -2.39
N THR A 8 -6.30 -7.80 -2.03
CA THR A 8 -6.22 -7.18 -0.70
C THR A 8 -7.62 -6.97 -0.13
N ASN A 9 -7.73 -6.63 1.15
CA ASN A 9 -9.03 -6.35 1.77
C ASN A 9 -9.77 -5.16 1.11
N ALA A 10 -9.08 -4.32 0.33
CA ALA A 10 -9.69 -3.21 -0.41
C ALA A 10 -10.76 -3.68 -1.41
N VAL A 11 -10.68 -4.91 -1.93
CA VAL A 11 -11.70 -5.45 -2.84
C VAL A 11 -13.07 -5.54 -2.16
N ALA A 12 -13.11 -5.87 -0.86
CA ALA A 12 -14.34 -5.91 -0.09
C ALA A 12 -14.80 -4.50 0.28
N ILE A 13 -13.88 -3.65 0.76
CA ILE A 13 -14.21 -2.28 1.18
C ILE A 13 -14.83 -1.48 0.03
N ASN A 14 -14.17 -1.48 -1.13
CA ASN A 14 -14.68 -0.78 -2.30
C ASN A 14 -15.82 -1.54 -3.00
N GLY A 15 -15.66 -2.84 -3.22
CA GLY A 15 -16.61 -3.63 -4.00
C GLY A 15 -17.96 -3.87 -3.33
N ILE A 16 -18.00 -4.00 -2.00
CA ILE A 16 -19.25 -4.21 -1.25
C ILE A 16 -19.83 -2.90 -0.75
N TYR A 17 -18.99 -2.03 -0.19
CA TYR A 17 -19.46 -0.82 0.51
C TYR A 17 -19.34 0.46 -0.32
N GLY A 18 -18.76 0.41 -1.52
CA GLY A 18 -18.63 1.58 -2.41
C GLY A 18 -17.69 2.66 -1.87
N ILE A 19 -16.92 2.39 -0.82
CA ILE A 19 -15.99 3.36 -0.23
C ILE A 19 -14.74 3.44 -1.12
N PRO A 20 -14.32 4.63 -1.60
CA PRO A 20 -13.08 4.77 -2.34
C PRO A 20 -11.86 4.37 -1.48
N VAL A 21 -10.97 3.54 -2.04
CA VAL A 21 -9.77 3.05 -1.34
C VAL A 21 -8.56 3.15 -2.26
N ILE A 22 -7.40 3.45 -1.67
CA ILE A 22 -6.09 3.36 -2.32
C ILE A 22 -5.25 2.26 -1.66
N GLY A 23 -4.52 1.50 -2.48
CA GLY A 23 -3.46 0.61 -2.00
C GLY A 23 -2.13 1.34 -2.06
N PHE A 24 -1.50 1.59 -0.92
CA PHE A 24 -0.23 2.32 -0.84
C PHE A 24 0.60 1.81 0.34
N GLY A 25 1.91 1.63 0.14
CA GLY A 25 2.81 1.16 1.18
C GLY A 25 4.25 1.07 0.68
N PRO A 26 5.21 0.84 1.58
CA PRO A 26 6.62 0.70 1.22
C PRO A 26 6.92 -0.67 0.60
N GLY A 27 7.98 -0.74 -0.21
CA GLY A 27 8.50 -1.99 -0.77
C GLY A 27 7.89 -2.40 -2.11
N GLU A 28 8.50 -3.43 -2.69
CA GLU A 28 8.17 -3.94 -4.03
C GLU A 28 7.25 -5.16 -3.94
N GLU A 29 6.16 -5.16 -4.72
CA GLU A 29 5.19 -6.26 -4.75
C GLU A 29 5.84 -7.62 -5.07
N THR A 30 6.85 -7.60 -5.93
CA THR A 30 7.57 -8.81 -6.36
C THR A 30 8.27 -9.58 -5.24
N LEU A 31 8.50 -8.93 -4.09
CA LEU A 31 9.09 -9.54 -2.91
C LEU A 31 8.04 -10.05 -1.91
N ALA A 32 6.76 -9.75 -2.11
CA ALA A 32 5.70 -10.22 -1.23
C ALA A 32 5.70 -11.75 -1.17
N HIS A 33 5.74 -12.29 0.04
CA HIS A 33 5.76 -13.73 0.32
C HIS A 33 7.06 -14.45 -0.13
N ALA A 34 8.11 -13.70 -0.45
CA ALA A 34 9.41 -14.29 -0.76
C ALA A 34 10.13 -14.74 0.53
N PRO A 35 10.90 -15.86 0.52
CA PRO A 35 11.65 -16.31 1.71
C PRO A 35 12.68 -15.28 2.25
N ASN A 36 13.11 -14.36 1.40
CA ASN A 36 14.05 -13.29 1.69
C ASN A 36 13.44 -11.90 1.47
N GLU A 37 12.13 -11.78 1.73
CA GLU A 37 11.41 -10.51 1.68
C GLU A 37 12.16 -9.42 2.45
N LYS A 38 12.33 -8.28 1.79
CA LYS A 38 13.07 -7.13 2.29
C LYS A 38 12.55 -5.86 1.62
N ILE A 39 12.71 -4.74 2.29
CA ILE A 39 12.33 -3.44 1.77
C ILE A 39 13.51 -2.46 1.91
N PRO A 40 13.66 -1.49 0.99
CA PRO A 40 14.50 -0.33 1.23
C PRO A 40 14.00 0.44 2.47
N MET A 41 14.92 0.84 3.36
CA MET A 41 14.56 1.64 4.54
C MET A 41 13.99 3.01 4.14
N GLU A 42 14.42 3.56 3.01
CA GLU A 42 13.94 4.84 2.50
C GLU A 42 12.44 4.80 2.14
N ASP A 43 11.96 3.70 1.56
CA ASP A 43 10.55 3.50 1.24
C ASP A 43 9.67 3.59 2.49
N LEU A 44 10.14 3.02 3.61
CA LEU A 44 9.43 3.07 4.89
C LEU A 44 9.30 4.51 5.39
N VAL A 45 10.37 5.30 5.28
CA VAL A 45 10.36 6.72 5.69
C VAL A 45 9.43 7.52 4.79
N MET A 46 9.49 7.33 3.47
CA MET A 46 8.64 8.05 2.52
C MET A 46 7.16 7.69 2.66
N ALA A 47 6.84 6.39 2.80
CA ALA A 47 5.46 5.96 3.01
C ALA A 47 4.89 6.54 4.31
N SER A 48 5.69 6.55 5.37
CA SER A 48 5.32 7.14 6.67
C SER A 48 5.05 8.64 6.56
N ALA A 49 5.91 9.38 5.84
CA ALA A 49 5.72 10.81 5.59
C ALA A 49 4.45 11.08 4.78
N PHE A 50 4.16 10.26 3.76
CA PHE A 50 2.92 10.36 3.00
C PHE A 50 1.70 10.16 3.89
N TYR A 51 1.66 9.10 4.69
CA TYR A 51 0.51 8.84 5.57
C TYR A 51 0.28 9.96 6.59
N ALA A 52 1.36 10.49 7.18
CA ALA A 52 1.28 11.60 8.13
C ALA A 52 0.73 12.87 7.47
N LEU A 53 1.24 13.22 6.28
CA LEU A 53 0.78 14.40 5.54
C LEU A 53 -0.65 14.24 5.04
N TYR A 54 -1.00 13.07 4.48
CA TYR A 54 -2.32 12.82 3.92
C TYR A 54 -3.40 12.96 4.98
N ALA A 55 -3.21 12.35 6.15
CA ALA A 55 -4.14 12.45 7.28
C ALA A 55 -4.19 13.84 7.92
N TRP A 56 -3.13 14.65 7.78
CA TRP A 56 -3.13 16.04 8.26
C TRP A 56 -3.85 16.99 7.29
N GLN A 57 -3.68 16.78 5.99
CA GLN A 57 -4.13 17.70 4.94
C GLN A 57 -5.57 17.45 4.48
N PHE A 58 -6.06 16.21 4.58
CA PHE A 58 -7.37 15.76 4.12
C PHE A 58 -8.13 15.05 5.23
#